data_AF-A0A4S2KNW3-F1
#
_entry.id   AF-A0A4S2KNW3-F1
#
_cell.length_a   1.000
_cell.length_b   1.000
_cell.length_c   1.000
_cell.angle_alpha   90.00
_cell.angle_beta   90.00
_cell.angle_gamma   90.00
#
_symmetry.space_group_name_H-M   'P 1'
#
loop_
_entity.id
_entity.type
_entity.pdbx_description
1 polymer ?
#
loop_
_entity_poly.entity_id
_entity_poly.type
_entity_poly.pdbx_seq_one_letter_code
_entity_poly.pdbx_strand_id
1 'polypeptide(L)'
;MAGHNYLSDPRNPFFSLEDDVDDETFLRNAPARTAPGGRYQNLDNDIMQKRQQLLQRKKEIEERTVQSSERSVSLLRDSEQIGVATAEELIRQKEQLQRTEKRLDDINSTLRFSQKHIQGIKSVFGSLKNYLSGKSLDAPIPSTKLSESSSSGSVTSPALSNTLEQVQNDMSTSYSSTMIRASYDDHGLEDVKPASDKVTRALEQNLSEMSGSLARLKHLAIGLSEEIDSQNDLIDNITDKTEKADMTLQQQNKDMLHLLKK
;
A
#
# COMPACT_ATOMS: atom_id res chain seq x y z
N MET A 1 35.64 56.01 -29.76
CA MET A 1 35.61 57.08 -28.74
C MET A 1 34.22 57.15 -28.15
N ALA A 2 34.04 56.61 -26.95
CA ALA A 2 32.86 56.86 -26.13
C ALA A 2 33.39 57.10 -24.71
N GLY A 3 33.51 58.39 -24.36
CA GLY A 3 33.94 58.83 -23.04
C GLY A 3 32.77 58.70 -22.09
N HIS A 4 32.91 57.86 -21.07
CA HIS A 4 32.00 57.86 -19.93
C HIS A 4 32.45 58.95 -18.96
N ASN A 5 31.71 60.07 -18.99
CA ASN A 5 31.78 61.10 -17.97
C ASN A 5 31.14 60.54 -16.69
N TYR A 6 31.95 60.18 -15.71
CA TYR A 6 31.47 59.94 -14.36
C TYR A 6 31.31 61.29 -13.68
N LEU A 7 30.04 61.69 -13.47
CA LEU A 7 29.72 62.80 -12.58
C LEU A 7 30.25 62.45 -11.18
N SER A 8 31.23 63.22 -10.71
CA SER A 8 31.67 63.23 -9.32
C SER A 8 30.52 63.73 -8.44
N ASP A 9 29.90 62.84 -7.67
CA ASP A 9 28.95 63.22 -6.63
C ASP A 9 29.72 63.66 -5.38
N PRO A 10 29.72 64.95 -4.99
CA PRO A 10 30.48 65.45 -3.84
C PRO A 10 29.88 65.06 -2.48
N ARG A 11 28.86 64.17 -2.43
CA ARG A 11 28.19 63.76 -1.19
C ARG A 11 28.46 62.33 -0.72
N ASN A 12 29.32 61.57 -1.40
CA ASN A 12 29.76 60.26 -0.91
C ASN A 12 31.22 60.33 -0.41
N PRO A 13 31.48 60.27 0.90
CA PRO A 13 32.84 60.29 1.45
C PRO A 13 33.54 58.92 1.35
N PHE A 14 32.92 57.94 0.70
CA PHE A 14 33.40 56.56 0.65
C PHE A 14 34.21 56.22 -0.62
N PHE A 15 34.23 57.10 -1.62
CA PHE A 15 34.90 56.85 -2.90
C PHE A 15 35.71 58.07 -3.38
N SER A 16 36.52 58.65 -2.50
CA SER A 16 37.64 59.49 -2.94
C SER A 16 38.80 58.59 -3.35
N LEU A 17 39.07 58.51 -4.65
CA LEU A 17 40.19 57.77 -5.28
C LEU A 17 41.58 58.36 -4.95
N GLU A 18 41.71 59.15 -3.89
CA GLU A 18 42.94 59.87 -3.55
C GLU A 18 43.60 59.39 -2.25
N ASP A 19 43.09 58.32 -1.62
CA ASP A 19 43.67 57.77 -0.38
C ASP A 19 43.89 56.25 -0.46
N ASP A 20 44.44 55.79 -1.58
CA ASP A 20 45.05 54.46 -1.67
C ASP A 20 46.33 54.47 -0.81
N VAL A 21 46.17 54.15 0.47
CA VAL A 21 47.30 53.96 1.40
C VAL A 21 48.09 52.75 0.92
N ASP A 22 49.29 52.98 0.37
CA ASP A 22 50.19 51.92 -0.10
C ASP A 22 50.39 50.85 0.98
N ASP A 23 50.38 49.58 0.59
CA ASP A 23 50.37 48.42 1.49
C ASP A 23 51.54 48.46 2.49
N GLU A 24 52.69 49.00 2.03
CA GLU A 24 53.88 49.24 2.86
C GLU A 24 53.64 50.28 3.96
N THR A 25 52.87 51.33 3.67
CA THR A 25 52.52 52.38 4.64
C THR A 25 51.51 51.88 5.66
N PHE A 26 50.56 51.04 5.23
CA PHE A 26 49.61 50.36 6.11
C PHE A 26 50.31 49.40 7.08
N LEU A 27 51.26 48.59 6.58
CA LEU A 27 52.05 47.66 7.41
C LEU A 27 52.99 48.37 8.38
N ARG A 28 53.56 49.52 7.98
CA ARG A 28 54.51 50.28 8.80
C ARG A 28 53.83 51.11 9.90
N ASN A 29 52.58 51.52 9.70
CA ASN A 29 51.78 52.23 10.70
C ASN A 29 50.93 51.29 11.59
N ALA A 30 51.01 49.97 11.39
CA ALA A 30 50.37 49.02 12.28
C ALA A 30 50.97 49.16 13.70
N PRO A 31 50.15 49.40 14.75
CA PRO A 31 50.67 49.57 16.10
C PRO A 31 51.45 48.33 16.51
N ALA A 32 52.69 48.50 16.98
CA ALA A 32 53.51 47.40 17.49
C ALA A 32 52.77 46.73 18.65
N ARG A 33 52.05 45.64 18.34
CA ARG A 33 51.37 44.84 19.35
C ARG A 33 52.44 44.07 20.11
N THR A 34 52.88 44.59 21.24
CA THR A 34 53.41 43.73 22.32
C THR A 34 52.28 42.80 22.75
N ALA A 35 52.20 41.64 22.10
CA ALA A 35 51.20 40.63 22.40
C ALA A 35 51.56 39.92 23.72
N PRO A 36 50.66 39.85 24.71
CA PRO A 36 50.83 38.90 25.79
C PRO A 36 50.59 37.50 25.20
N GLY A 37 51.65 36.69 25.12
CA GLY A 37 51.71 35.38 24.47
C GLY A 37 50.83 34.26 25.04
N GLY A 38 49.78 34.58 25.80
CA GLY A 38 48.88 33.59 26.43
C GLY A 38 47.45 33.52 25.89
N ARG A 39 46.97 34.51 25.11
CA ARG A 39 45.57 34.52 24.65
C ARG A 39 45.29 33.70 23.39
N TYR A 40 46.25 33.56 22.48
CA TYR A 40 46.08 32.77 21.25
C TYR A 40 46.09 31.27 21.50
N GLN A 41 46.88 30.78 22.46
CA GLN A 41 46.92 29.35 22.82
C GLN A 41 45.62 28.86 23.47
N ASN A 42 44.94 29.69 24.27
CA ASN A 42 43.67 29.31 24.90
C ASN A 42 42.51 29.24 23.89
N LEU A 43 42.49 30.12 22.89
CA LEU A 43 41.48 30.10 21.83
C LEU A 43 41.63 28.86 20.93
N ASP A 44 42.87 28.48 20.61
CA ASP A 44 43.16 27.31 19.76
C ASP A 44 42.76 25.99 20.46
N ASN A 45 42.98 25.91 21.78
CA ASN A 45 42.53 24.77 22.59
C ASN A 45 40.99 24.66 22.65
N ASP A 46 40.28 25.77 22.83
CA ASP A 46 38.80 25.78 22.88
C ASP A 46 38.19 25.42 21.51
N ILE A 47 38.80 25.89 20.41
CA ILE A 47 38.42 25.53 19.04
C ILE A 47 38.66 24.04 18.78
N MET A 48 39.81 23.50 19.18
CA MET A 48 40.11 22.07 19.06
C MET A 48 39.12 21.21 19.85
N GLN A 49 38.82 21.57 21.09
CA GLN A 49 37.88 20.85 21.93
C GLN A 49 36.46 20.88 21.35
N LYS A 50 36.01 22.04 20.87
CA LYS A 50 34.72 22.19 20.18
C LYS A 50 34.65 21.38 18.88
N ARG A 51 35.73 21.35 18.09
CA ARG A 51 35.82 20.51 16.88
C ARG A 51 35.69 19.03 17.23
N GLN A 52 36.36 18.56 18.29
CA GLN A 52 36.26 17.17 18.73
C GLN A 52 34.84 16.82 19.18
N GLN A 53 34.17 17.71 19.93
CA GLN A 53 32.79 17.52 20.34
C GLN A 53 31.83 17.43 19.14
N LEU A 54 32.01 18.29 18.13
CA LEU A 54 31.21 18.27 16.91
C LEU A 54 31.43 16.98 16.11
N LEU A 55 32.66 16.50 16.02
CA LEU A 55 32.97 15.23 15.34
C LEU A 55 32.34 14.04 16.06
N GLN A 56 32.38 14.02 17.40
CA GLN A 56 31.73 12.97 18.19
C GLN A 56 30.21 12.98 18.01
N ARG A 57 29.59 14.17 18.07
CA ARG A 57 28.15 14.32 17.79
C ARG A 57 27.79 13.89 16.38
N LYS A 58 28.59 14.26 15.37
CA LYS A 58 28.38 13.82 13.98
C LYS A 58 28.36 12.30 13.90
N LYS A 59 29.35 11.62 14.49
CA LYS A 59 29.44 10.16 14.50
C LYS A 59 28.24 9.50 15.20
N GLU A 60 27.81 10.03 16.35
CA GLU A 60 26.65 9.51 17.07
C GLU A 60 25.36 9.64 16.22
N ILE A 61 25.16 10.79 15.57
CA ILE A 61 24.00 11.02 14.69
C ILE A 61 24.04 10.06 13.51
N GLU A 62 25.18 9.91 12.86
CA GLU A 62 25.39 9.00 11.74
C GLU A 62 25.04 7.55 12.12
N GLU A 63 25.57 7.05 13.24
CA GLU A 63 25.31 5.70 13.73
C GLU A 63 23.83 5.48 14.07
N ARG A 64 23.22 6.42 14.82
CA ARG A 64 21.81 6.34 15.18
C ARG A 64 20.90 6.38 13.95
N THR A 65 21.28 7.13 12.92
CA THR A 65 20.52 7.24 11.66
C THR A 65 20.55 5.93 10.89
N VAL A 66 21.73 5.32 10.74
CA VAL A 66 21.86 4.01 10.06
C VAL A 66 21.11 2.92 10.83
N GLN A 67 21.29 2.83 12.14
CA GLN A 67 20.54 1.85 12.95
C GLN A 67 19.03 2.06 12.85
N SER A 68 18.58 3.32 12.75
CA SER A 68 17.17 3.61 12.57
C SER A 68 16.66 3.18 11.18
N SER A 69 17.44 3.37 10.13
CA SER A 69 17.04 2.94 8.78
C SER A 69 17.05 1.41 8.66
N GLU A 70 18.01 0.71 9.26
CA GLU A 70 18.04 -0.76 9.32
C GLU A 70 16.80 -1.34 10.01
N ARG A 71 16.38 -0.74 11.16
CA ARG A 71 15.13 -1.13 11.83
C ARG A 71 13.92 -0.91 10.93
N SER A 72 13.85 0.23 10.25
CA SER A 72 12.74 0.53 9.33
C SER A 72 12.68 -0.45 8.17
N VAL A 73 13.82 -0.83 7.59
CA VAL A 73 13.89 -1.87 6.55
C VAL A 73 13.32 -3.19 7.07
N SER A 74 13.75 -3.65 8.25
CA SER A 74 13.23 -4.88 8.86
C SER A 74 11.71 -4.84 9.05
N LEU A 75 11.19 -3.75 9.61
CA LEU A 75 9.76 -3.58 9.84
C LEU A 75 8.96 -3.57 8.53
N LEU A 76 9.51 -3.00 7.46
CA LEU A 76 8.86 -3.02 6.15
C LEU A 76 8.83 -4.42 5.54
N ARG A 77 9.90 -5.20 5.70
CA ARG A 77 9.94 -6.61 5.26
C ARG A 77 8.92 -7.46 6.01
N ASP A 78 8.85 -7.29 7.33
CA ASP A 78 7.87 -7.99 8.17
C ASP A 78 6.44 -7.60 7.77
N SER A 79 6.20 -6.30 7.52
CA SER A 79 4.90 -5.80 7.05
C SER A 79 4.52 -6.37 5.69
N GLU A 80 5.48 -6.52 4.78
CA GLU A 80 5.26 -7.10 3.46
C GLU A 80 4.89 -8.58 3.56
N GLN A 81 5.61 -9.34 4.38
CA GLN A 81 5.29 -10.75 4.62
C GLN A 81 3.88 -10.93 5.21
N ILE A 82 3.51 -10.10 6.17
CA ILE A 82 2.16 -10.10 6.75
C ILE A 82 1.13 -9.73 5.68
N GLY A 83 1.42 -8.74 4.83
CA GLY A 83 0.54 -8.33 3.73
C GLY A 83 0.32 -9.43 2.70
N VAL A 84 1.37 -10.16 2.32
CA VAL A 84 1.30 -11.33 1.43
C VAL A 84 0.42 -12.44 2.03
N ALA A 85 0.67 -12.82 3.28
CA ALA A 85 -0.14 -13.83 3.96
C ALA A 85 -1.62 -13.41 4.09
N THR A 86 -1.86 -12.11 4.31
CA THR A 86 -3.22 -11.55 4.35
C THR A 86 -3.90 -11.64 2.98
N ALA A 87 -3.19 -11.35 1.89
CA ALA A 87 -3.72 -11.46 0.54
C ALA A 87 -4.08 -12.90 0.18
N GLU A 88 -3.24 -13.88 0.53
CA GLU A 88 -3.53 -15.30 0.36
C GLU A 88 -4.79 -15.73 1.10
N GLU A 89 -4.95 -15.27 2.34
CA GLU A 89 -6.14 -15.57 3.15
C GLU A 89 -7.40 -14.94 2.55
N LEU A 90 -7.34 -13.69 2.07
CA LEU A 90 -8.48 -13.07 1.39
C LEU A 90 -8.89 -13.83 0.13
N ILE A 91 -7.92 -14.28 -0.70
CA ILE A 91 -8.22 -15.11 -1.88
C ILE A 91 -8.95 -16.40 -1.46
N ARG A 92 -8.48 -17.06 -0.39
CA ARG A 92 -9.12 -18.27 0.14
C ARG A 92 -10.53 -18.00 0.65
N GLN A 93 -10.75 -16.86 1.32
CA GLN A 93 -12.07 -16.45 1.82
C GLN A 93 -13.04 -16.16 0.67
N LYS A 94 -12.58 -15.48 -0.39
CA LYS A 94 -13.37 -15.24 -1.60
C LYS A 94 -13.91 -16.55 -2.19
N GLU A 95 -13.05 -17.57 -2.31
CA GLU A 95 -13.47 -18.87 -2.85
C GLU A 95 -14.57 -19.52 -1.99
N GLN A 96 -14.48 -19.40 -0.66
CA GLN A 96 -15.51 -19.90 0.25
C GLN A 96 -16.84 -19.16 0.07
N LEU A 97 -16.80 -17.84 -0.10
CA LEU A 97 -17.99 -17.04 -0.37
C LEU A 97 -18.61 -17.44 -1.72
N GLN A 98 -17.83 -17.60 -2.78
CA GLN A 98 -18.32 -18.05 -4.09
C GLN A 98 -18.98 -19.44 -4.04
N ARG A 99 -18.39 -20.37 -3.28
CA ARG A 99 -19.00 -21.69 -3.04
C ARG A 99 -20.33 -21.56 -2.28
N THR A 100 -20.40 -20.65 -1.33
CA THR A 100 -21.61 -20.38 -0.55
C THR A 100 -22.71 -19.78 -1.43
N GLU A 101 -22.36 -18.81 -2.26
CA GLU A 101 -23.26 -18.21 -3.25
C GLU A 101 -23.85 -19.27 -4.18
N LYS A 102 -23.01 -20.14 -4.75
CA LYS A 102 -23.46 -21.23 -5.62
C LYS A 102 -24.42 -22.19 -4.92
N ARG A 103 -24.13 -22.56 -3.67
CA ARG A 103 -25.04 -23.41 -2.87
C ARG A 103 -26.38 -22.73 -2.63
N LEU A 104 -26.40 -21.41 -2.42
CA LEU A 104 -27.65 -20.66 -2.27
C LEU A 104 -28.44 -20.58 -3.58
N ASP A 105 -27.77 -20.53 -4.73
CA ASP A 105 -28.44 -20.64 -6.03
C ASP A 105 -29.09 -22.02 -6.21
N ASP A 106 -28.38 -23.09 -5.85
CA ASP A 106 -28.89 -24.46 -5.88
C ASP A 106 -30.10 -24.63 -4.95
N ILE A 107 -30.02 -24.08 -3.74
CA ILE A 107 -31.14 -24.06 -2.77
C ILE A 107 -32.33 -23.31 -3.37
N ASN A 108 -32.14 -22.08 -3.84
CA ASN A 108 -33.21 -21.29 -4.42
C ASN A 108 -33.86 -21.99 -5.64
N SER A 109 -33.07 -22.64 -6.50
CA SER A 109 -33.57 -23.44 -7.61
C SER A 109 -34.40 -24.64 -7.15
N THR A 110 -33.86 -25.40 -6.17
CA THR A 110 -34.53 -26.55 -5.57
C THR A 110 -35.86 -26.15 -4.93
N LEU A 111 -35.88 -25.02 -4.22
CA LEU A 111 -37.10 -24.48 -3.63
C LEU A 111 -38.13 -24.12 -4.70
N ARG A 112 -37.74 -23.52 -5.82
CA ARG A 112 -38.69 -23.26 -6.92
C ARG A 112 -39.31 -24.55 -7.46
N PHE A 113 -38.52 -25.61 -7.59
CA PHE A 113 -39.03 -26.91 -8.04
C PHE A 113 -39.94 -27.55 -6.99
N SER A 114 -39.54 -27.52 -5.71
CA SER A 114 -40.35 -27.95 -4.56
C SER A 114 -41.72 -27.25 -4.54
N GLN A 115 -41.76 -25.92 -4.79
CA GLN A 115 -43.01 -25.16 -4.85
C GLN A 115 -43.95 -25.70 -5.93
N LYS A 116 -43.44 -26.00 -7.13
CA LYS A 116 -44.24 -26.57 -8.23
C LYS A 116 -44.81 -27.93 -7.85
N HIS A 117 -44.04 -28.77 -7.15
CA HIS A 117 -44.52 -30.06 -6.65
C HIS A 117 -45.59 -29.92 -5.58
N ILE A 118 -45.40 -29.04 -4.59
CA ILE A 118 -46.40 -28.76 -3.56
C ILE A 118 -47.71 -28.25 -4.20
N GLN A 119 -47.62 -27.38 -5.22
CA GLN A 119 -48.79 -26.92 -5.98
C GLN A 119 -49.47 -28.07 -6.76
N GLY A 120 -48.68 -28.95 -7.38
CA GLY A 120 -49.21 -30.16 -8.03
C GLY A 120 -49.95 -31.07 -7.07
N ILE A 121 -49.40 -31.28 -5.86
CA ILE A 121 -50.03 -32.07 -4.79
C ILE A 121 -51.33 -31.41 -4.33
N LYS A 122 -51.34 -30.10 -4.08
CA LYS A 122 -52.56 -29.34 -3.77
C LYS A 122 -53.65 -29.54 -4.84
N SER A 123 -53.26 -29.53 -6.12
CA SER A 123 -54.18 -29.71 -7.25
C SER A 123 -54.81 -31.11 -7.27
N VAL A 124 -54.02 -32.19 -7.15
CA VAL A 124 -54.56 -33.56 -7.21
C VAL A 124 -55.48 -33.90 -6.04
N PHE A 125 -55.19 -33.43 -4.83
CA PHE A 125 -56.09 -33.59 -3.68
C PHE A 125 -57.37 -32.76 -3.84
N GLY A 126 -57.28 -31.57 -4.45
CA GLY A 126 -58.44 -30.75 -4.80
C GLY A 126 -59.34 -31.45 -5.83
N SER A 127 -58.76 -31.98 -6.91
CA SER A 127 -59.49 -32.71 -7.96
C SER A 127 -60.10 -34.02 -7.45
N LEU A 128 -59.40 -34.79 -6.62
CA LEU A 128 -59.93 -36.00 -5.97
C LEU A 128 -61.12 -35.66 -5.06
N LYS A 129 -61.01 -34.58 -4.26
CA LYS A 129 -62.12 -34.14 -3.42
C LYS A 129 -63.31 -33.66 -4.26
N ASN A 130 -63.09 -32.94 -5.36
CA ASN A 130 -64.16 -32.44 -6.21
C ASN A 130 -64.84 -33.58 -7.00
N TYR A 131 -64.06 -34.58 -7.42
CA TYR A 131 -64.54 -35.78 -8.12
C TYR A 131 -65.34 -36.69 -7.18
N LEU A 132 -64.87 -36.90 -5.95
CA LEU A 132 -65.58 -37.67 -4.93
C LEU A 132 -66.81 -36.91 -4.38
N SER A 133 -66.82 -35.58 -4.48
CA SER A 133 -67.94 -34.71 -4.07
C SER A 133 -68.99 -34.49 -5.17
N GLY A 134 -68.84 -35.10 -6.36
CA GLY A 134 -69.91 -35.20 -7.36
C GLY A 134 -70.36 -33.89 -8.02
N LYS A 135 -69.49 -32.86 -8.12
CA LYS A 135 -69.80 -31.62 -8.87
C LYS A 135 -68.87 -31.46 -10.07
N SER A 136 -69.40 -31.77 -11.25
CA SER A 136 -68.75 -31.54 -12.55
C SER A 136 -68.48 -30.06 -12.80
N LEU A 137 -67.37 -29.73 -13.49
CA LEU A 137 -67.32 -28.85 -14.68
C LEU A 137 -65.87 -28.63 -15.17
N ASP A 138 -65.67 -29.02 -16.43
CA ASP A 138 -64.94 -28.41 -17.56
C ASP A 138 -63.67 -27.51 -17.40
N ALA A 139 -62.73 -27.74 -18.35
CA ALA A 139 -61.68 -26.86 -18.90
C ALA A 139 -60.26 -26.78 -18.23
N PRO A 140 -59.21 -26.26 -18.92
CA PRO A 140 -58.19 -27.06 -19.62
C PRO A 140 -56.73 -26.86 -19.14
N ILE A 141 -55.84 -27.71 -19.66
CA ILE A 141 -54.41 -27.89 -19.35
C ILE A 141 -53.55 -26.71 -19.87
N PRO A 142 -52.67 -26.08 -19.07
CA PRO A 142 -51.64 -25.19 -19.60
C PRO A 142 -50.30 -25.92 -19.77
N SER A 143 -49.81 -25.94 -21.01
CA SER A 143 -48.47 -26.41 -21.39
C SER A 143 -47.41 -25.41 -20.93
N THR A 144 -46.48 -25.85 -20.09
CA THR A 144 -45.31 -25.08 -19.66
C THR A 144 -44.24 -25.06 -20.76
N LYS A 145 -44.02 -23.91 -21.40
CA LYS A 145 -42.78 -23.64 -22.15
C LYS A 145 -41.72 -23.08 -21.19
N LEU A 146 -40.55 -23.72 -21.20
CA LEU A 146 -39.36 -23.32 -20.45
C LEU A 146 -38.62 -22.23 -21.23
N SER A 147 -38.26 -21.13 -20.56
CA SER A 147 -37.29 -20.15 -21.07
C SER A 147 -35.95 -20.34 -20.36
N GLU A 148 -34.95 -20.46 -21.21
CA GLU A 148 -33.53 -20.65 -20.98
C GLU A 148 -32.92 -19.42 -20.27
N SER A 149 -32.26 -19.63 -19.14
CA SER A 149 -31.51 -18.59 -18.43
C SER A 149 -30.05 -18.63 -18.87
N SER A 150 -29.64 -17.59 -19.60
CA SER A 150 -28.26 -17.31 -19.98
C SER A 150 -27.40 -17.14 -18.73
N SER A 151 -26.37 -17.97 -18.61
CA SER A 151 -25.33 -17.84 -17.58
C SER A 151 -24.53 -16.56 -17.81
N SER A 152 -24.69 -15.59 -16.91
CA SER A 152 -23.81 -14.42 -16.83
C SER A 152 -22.42 -14.89 -16.40
N GLY A 153 -21.42 -14.63 -17.24
CA GLY A 153 -20.03 -14.93 -16.96
C GLY A 153 -19.58 -14.19 -15.71
N SER A 154 -19.14 -14.95 -14.71
CA SER A 154 -18.44 -14.42 -13.55
C SER A 154 -17.14 -13.79 -14.03
N VAL A 155 -17.08 -12.45 -13.98
CA VAL A 155 -15.86 -11.69 -14.22
C VAL A 155 -15.00 -11.86 -12.98
N THR A 156 -14.20 -12.92 -12.95
CA THR A 156 -13.15 -13.07 -11.95
C THR A 156 -12.09 -12.03 -12.27
N SER A 157 -11.99 -10.96 -11.48
CA SER A 157 -10.85 -10.05 -11.51
C SER A 157 -9.66 -10.75 -10.83
N PRO A 158 -8.60 -11.16 -11.55
CA PRO A 158 -7.40 -11.75 -10.96
C PRO A 158 -6.48 -10.67 -10.34
N ALA A 159 -7.04 -9.51 -9.97
CA ALA A 159 -6.28 -8.32 -9.61
C ALA A 159 -5.35 -8.58 -8.41
N LEU A 160 -5.87 -9.25 -7.37
CA LEU A 160 -5.06 -9.60 -6.21
C LEU A 160 -4.02 -10.67 -6.50
N SER A 161 -4.37 -11.73 -7.24
CA SER A 161 -3.43 -12.80 -7.58
C SER A 161 -2.26 -12.29 -8.41
N ASN A 162 -2.53 -11.42 -9.39
CA ASN A 162 -1.49 -10.78 -10.20
C ASN A 162 -0.61 -9.86 -9.35
N THR A 163 -1.21 -9.11 -8.43
CA THR A 163 -0.49 -8.24 -7.50
C THR A 163 0.41 -9.05 -6.56
N LEU A 164 -0.08 -10.18 -6.06
CA LEU A 164 0.65 -11.09 -5.19
C LEU A 164 1.87 -11.69 -5.90
N GLU A 165 1.68 -12.19 -7.13
CA GLU A 165 2.77 -12.72 -7.95
C GLU A 165 3.83 -11.66 -8.24
N GLN A 166 3.42 -10.42 -8.56
CA GLN A 166 4.34 -9.32 -8.82
C GLN A 166 5.16 -8.99 -7.57
N VAL A 167 4.52 -8.85 -6.41
CA VAL A 167 5.19 -8.55 -5.14
C VAL A 167 6.17 -9.66 -4.75
N GLN A 168 5.80 -10.93 -4.94
CA GLN A 168 6.65 -12.06 -4.59
C GLN A 168 7.89 -12.20 -5.50
N ASN A 169 7.76 -11.83 -6.78
CA ASN A 169 8.87 -11.75 -7.72
C ASN A 169 9.81 -10.58 -7.40
N ASP A 170 9.26 -9.42 -7.07
CA ASP A 170 10.03 -8.23 -6.71
C ASP A 170 10.76 -8.41 -5.38
N MET A 171 10.10 -9.06 -4.40
CA MET A 171 10.71 -9.51 -3.15
C MET A 171 11.96 -10.34 -3.47
N SER A 172 11.82 -11.47 -4.19
CA SER A 172 12.92 -12.39 -4.52
C SER A 172 14.12 -11.74 -5.23
N THR A 173 13.86 -10.74 -6.07
CA THR A 173 14.87 -9.99 -6.83
C THR A 173 15.61 -8.95 -5.97
N SER A 174 14.91 -8.30 -5.04
CA SER A 174 15.52 -7.33 -4.11
C SER A 174 16.49 -7.97 -3.11
N TYR A 175 16.25 -9.20 -2.63
CA TYR A 175 17.20 -9.87 -1.72
C TYR A 175 18.45 -10.41 -2.42
N SER A 176 18.37 -10.71 -3.73
CA SER A 176 19.49 -11.33 -4.48
C SER A 176 20.46 -10.33 -5.12
N SER A 177 20.04 -9.06 -5.29
CA SER A 177 20.83 -8.02 -5.98
C SER A 177 21.90 -7.33 -5.12
N THR A 178 22.01 -7.68 -3.83
CA THR A 178 23.02 -7.11 -2.92
C THR A 178 24.43 -7.70 -3.08
N MET A 179 24.67 -8.62 -4.04
CA MET A 179 25.95 -9.32 -4.20
C MET A 179 26.75 -8.96 -5.47
N ILE A 180 26.34 -8.01 -6.31
CA ILE A 180 27.03 -7.78 -7.60
C ILE A 180 27.49 -6.33 -7.82
N ARG A 181 28.83 -6.19 -7.77
CA ARG A 181 29.71 -5.27 -8.51
C ARG A 181 30.11 -3.94 -7.86
N ALA A 182 30.99 -4.04 -6.86
CA ALA A 182 32.01 -3.04 -6.61
C ALA A 182 33.18 -3.26 -7.60
N SER A 183 33.16 -2.57 -8.74
CA SER A 183 34.35 -2.40 -9.58
C SER A 183 35.14 -1.21 -9.04
N TYR A 184 36.32 -1.51 -8.52
CA TYR A 184 37.32 -0.55 -8.06
C TYR A 184 37.83 0.26 -9.25
N ASP A 185 37.81 1.59 -9.14
CA ASP A 185 38.79 2.43 -9.79
C ASP A 185 39.52 3.26 -8.72
N ASP A 186 40.78 2.89 -8.60
CA ASP A 186 41.89 3.47 -7.87
C ASP A 186 42.32 4.77 -8.59
N HIS A 187 42.32 5.91 -7.89
CA HIS A 187 43.27 6.99 -8.13
C HIS A 187 43.37 7.86 -6.87
N GLY A 188 44.59 7.92 -6.33
CA GLY A 188 44.88 8.40 -4.99
C GLY A 188 44.82 9.90 -4.76
N LEU A 189 44.53 10.24 -3.50
CA LEU A 189 45.26 11.21 -2.69
C LEU A 189 44.82 10.98 -1.24
N GLU A 190 45.78 10.83 -0.32
CA GLU A 190 45.53 10.78 1.12
C GLU A 190 44.91 12.11 1.59
N ASP A 191 43.58 12.14 1.70
CA ASP A 191 42.87 13.05 2.59
C ASP A 191 41.90 12.22 3.44
N VAL A 192 41.85 12.53 4.72
CA VAL A 192 41.15 11.76 5.76
C VAL A 192 39.63 11.89 5.57
N LYS A 193 39.04 11.10 4.66
CA LYS A 193 37.59 10.95 4.53
C LYS A 193 37.18 9.49 4.24
N PRO A 194 37.00 8.62 5.25
CA PRO A 194 36.52 7.25 4.99
C PRO A 194 35.29 6.79 5.80
N ALA A 195 34.82 7.54 6.81
CA ALA A 195 33.69 7.12 7.65
C ALA A 195 32.34 7.65 7.15
N SER A 196 32.29 8.94 6.77
CA SER A 196 31.07 9.60 6.30
C SER A 196 30.51 8.91 5.05
N ASP A 197 31.36 8.58 4.08
CA ASP A 197 30.92 8.02 2.79
C ASP A 197 30.36 6.60 2.93
N LYS A 198 30.90 5.79 3.85
CA LYS A 198 30.37 4.45 4.13
C LYS A 198 28.99 4.53 4.78
N VAL A 199 28.83 5.42 5.76
CA VAL A 199 27.54 5.69 6.43
C VAL A 199 26.52 6.20 5.41
N THR A 200 26.89 7.17 4.58
CA THR A 200 26.00 7.73 3.56
C THR A 200 25.60 6.68 2.54
N ARG A 201 26.53 5.83 2.07
CA ARG A 201 26.21 4.73 1.15
C ARG A 201 25.27 3.70 1.78
N ALA A 202 25.52 3.31 3.03
CA ALA A 202 24.64 2.38 3.75
C ALA A 202 23.24 2.97 3.96
N LEU A 203 23.17 4.25 4.30
CA LEU A 203 21.89 4.95 4.44
C LEU A 203 21.14 5.03 3.10
N GLU A 204 21.82 5.38 2.01
CA GLU A 204 21.22 5.44 0.66
C GLU A 204 20.69 4.07 0.23
N GLN A 205 21.45 3.00 0.46
CA GLN A 205 21.01 1.63 0.19
C GLN A 205 19.75 1.29 0.99
N ASN A 206 19.74 1.57 2.30
CA ASN A 206 18.57 1.31 3.14
C ASN A 206 17.36 2.13 2.69
N LEU A 207 17.54 3.40 2.32
CA LEU A 207 16.45 4.26 1.82
C LEU A 207 15.90 3.77 0.48
N SER A 208 16.77 3.32 -0.43
CA SER A 208 16.35 2.71 -1.69
C SER A 208 15.54 1.44 -1.46
N GLU A 209 15.98 0.58 -0.54
CA GLU A 209 15.25 -0.62 -0.16
C GLU A 209 13.89 -0.28 0.47
N MET A 210 13.87 0.67 1.41
CA MET A 210 12.63 1.15 2.03
C MET A 210 11.65 1.67 0.97
N SER A 211 12.14 2.42 -0.02
CA SER A 211 11.31 2.92 -1.13
C SER A 211 10.70 1.78 -1.95
N GLY A 212 11.48 0.76 -2.27
CA GLY A 212 10.99 -0.45 -2.94
C GLY A 212 9.94 -1.20 -2.13
N SER A 213 10.20 -1.43 -0.83
CA SER A 213 9.25 -2.10 0.07
C SER A 213 7.96 -1.30 0.24
N LEU A 214 8.04 0.04 0.33
CA LEU A 214 6.85 0.90 0.37
C LEU A 214 6.05 0.84 -0.92
N ALA A 215 6.71 0.76 -2.08
CA ALA A 215 6.02 0.56 -3.35
C ALA A 215 5.29 -0.78 -3.38
N ARG A 216 5.91 -1.88 -2.95
CA ARG A 216 5.26 -3.21 -2.88
C ARG A 216 4.09 -3.20 -1.90
N LEU A 217 4.27 -2.65 -0.70
CA LEU A 217 3.20 -2.48 0.29
C LEU A 217 2.03 -1.65 -0.25
N LYS A 218 2.29 -0.60 -1.04
CA LYS A 218 1.24 0.17 -1.70
C LYS A 218 0.43 -0.68 -2.68
N HIS A 219 1.11 -1.48 -3.51
CA HIS A 219 0.41 -2.38 -4.44
C HIS A 219 -0.42 -3.41 -3.70
N LEU A 220 0.13 -4.04 -2.65
CA LEU A 220 -0.63 -4.93 -1.76
C LEU A 220 -1.85 -4.22 -1.18
N ALA A 221 -1.70 -3.02 -0.62
CA ALA A 221 -2.80 -2.28 -0.02
C ALA A 221 -3.94 -1.98 -1.02
N ILE A 222 -3.60 -1.61 -2.26
CA ILE A 222 -4.59 -1.37 -3.31
C ILE A 222 -5.32 -2.68 -3.66
N GLY A 223 -4.57 -3.76 -3.93
CA GLY A 223 -5.17 -5.05 -4.25
C GLY A 223 -6.05 -5.59 -3.12
N LEU A 224 -5.58 -5.50 -1.87
CA LEU A 224 -6.35 -5.90 -0.69
C LEU A 224 -7.65 -5.09 -0.58
N SER A 225 -7.62 -3.79 -0.83
CA SER A 225 -8.82 -2.93 -0.81
C SER A 225 -9.82 -3.34 -1.89
N GLU A 226 -9.36 -3.52 -3.13
CA GLU A 226 -10.23 -3.93 -4.24
C GLU A 226 -10.87 -5.29 -4.00
N GLU A 227 -10.13 -6.22 -3.38
CA GLU A 227 -10.66 -7.53 -3.02
C GLU A 227 -11.69 -7.45 -1.90
N ILE A 228 -11.44 -6.63 -0.87
CA ILE A 228 -12.41 -6.42 0.21
C ILE A 228 -13.71 -5.85 -0.36
N ASP A 229 -13.63 -4.85 -1.24
CA ASP A 229 -14.80 -4.29 -1.90
C ASP A 229 -15.55 -5.35 -2.72
N SER A 230 -14.83 -6.17 -3.50
CA SER A 230 -15.41 -7.29 -4.25
C SER A 230 -16.06 -8.35 -3.35
N GLN A 231 -15.48 -8.63 -2.17
CA GLN A 231 -16.07 -9.58 -1.22
C GLN A 231 -17.29 -9.00 -0.52
N ASN A 232 -17.31 -7.70 -0.22
CA ASN A 232 -18.49 -7.03 0.33
C ASN A 232 -19.69 -7.15 -0.62
N ASP A 233 -19.49 -6.87 -1.91
CA ASP A 233 -20.53 -7.06 -2.93
C ASP A 233 -21.03 -8.51 -2.98
N LEU A 234 -20.12 -9.48 -2.83
CA LEU A 234 -20.49 -10.91 -2.82
C LEU A 234 -21.28 -11.29 -1.56
N ILE A 235 -20.94 -10.73 -0.40
CA ILE A 235 -21.67 -10.93 0.86
C ILE A 235 -23.09 -10.36 0.77
N ASP A 236 -23.27 -9.19 0.17
CA ASP A 236 -24.59 -8.61 -0.04
C ASP A 236 -25.46 -9.51 -0.91
N ASN A 237 -24.92 -10.01 -2.03
CA ASN A 237 -25.61 -10.98 -2.90
C ASN A 237 -25.96 -12.28 -2.17
N ILE A 238 -25.05 -12.81 -1.34
CA ILE A 238 -25.29 -13.99 -0.51
C ILE A 238 -26.41 -13.73 0.50
N THR A 239 -26.44 -12.54 1.09
CA THR A 239 -27.45 -12.13 2.07
C THR A 239 -28.84 -12.11 1.42
N ASP A 240 -28.98 -11.43 0.28
CA ASP A 240 -30.23 -11.38 -0.48
C ASP A 240 -30.74 -12.77 -0.89
N LYS A 241 -29.83 -13.62 -1.39
CA LYS A 241 -30.16 -15.01 -1.77
C LYS A 241 -30.59 -15.85 -0.56
N THR A 242 -29.98 -15.62 0.60
CA THR A 242 -30.29 -16.31 1.86
C THR A 242 -31.67 -15.91 2.36
N GLU A 243 -31.98 -14.61 2.43
CA GLU A 243 -33.30 -14.12 2.86
C GLU A 243 -34.41 -14.67 1.98
N LYS A 244 -34.21 -14.66 0.66
CA LYS A 244 -35.16 -15.23 -0.29
C LYS A 244 -35.39 -16.73 -0.09
N ALA A 245 -34.31 -17.48 0.16
CA ALA A 245 -34.40 -18.90 0.42
C ALA A 245 -35.16 -19.18 1.73
N ASP A 246 -34.87 -18.43 2.80
CA ASP A 246 -35.56 -18.55 4.09
C ASP A 246 -37.06 -18.24 3.97
N MET A 247 -37.43 -17.12 3.34
CA MET A 247 -38.84 -16.78 3.10
C MET A 247 -39.58 -17.87 2.33
N THR A 248 -38.94 -18.42 1.29
CA THR A 248 -39.54 -19.47 0.45
C THR A 248 -39.69 -20.79 1.22
N LEU A 249 -38.67 -21.16 2.01
CA LEU A 249 -38.69 -22.33 2.89
C LEU A 249 -39.82 -22.24 3.92
N GLN A 250 -39.95 -21.09 4.60
CA GLN A 250 -41.01 -20.88 5.58
C GLN A 250 -42.41 -21.02 4.95
N GLN A 251 -42.60 -20.46 3.76
CA GLN A 251 -43.86 -20.57 3.03
C GLN A 251 -44.17 -22.03 2.63
N GLN A 252 -43.17 -22.76 2.13
CA GLN A 252 -43.30 -24.18 1.77
C GLN A 252 -43.62 -25.06 2.97
N ASN A 253 -42.97 -24.80 4.12
CA ASN A 253 -43.21 -25.54 5.34
C ASN A 253 -44.67 -25.35 5.82
N LYS A 254 -45.18 -24.11 5.78
CA LYS A 254 -46.61 -23.83 6.07
C LYS A 254 -47.54 -24.56 5.11
N ASP A 255 -47.24 -24.55 3.82
CA ASP A 255 -48.03 -25.22 2.80
C ASP A 255 -48.08 -26.75 2.99
N MET A 256 -46.94 -27.38 3.30
CA MET A 256 -46.86 -28.81 3.61
C MET A 256 -47.62 -29.16 4.89
N LEU A 257 -47.46 -28.39 5.96
CA LEU A 257 -48.20 -28.60 7.21
C LEU A 257 -49.72 -28.55 7.00
N HIS A 258 -50.19 -27.65 6.14
CA HIS A 258 -51.61 -27.57 5.80
C HIS A 258 -52.07 -28.79 4.98
N LEU A 259 -51.23 -29.33 4.10
CA LEU A 259 -51.52 -30.56 3.35
C LEU A 259 -51.63 -31.79 4.27
N LEU A 260 -50.81 -31.87 5.32
CA LEU A 260 -50.76 -33.02 6.24
C LEU A 260 -51.86 -33.01 7.32
N LYS A 261 -52.50 -31.86 7.58
CA LYS A 261 -53.52 -31.70 8.64
C LYS A 261 -54.95 -32.14 8.24
N LYS A 262 -55.14 -32.79 7.09
CA LYS A 262 -56.43 -33.34 6.65
C LYS A 262 -56.32 -34.82 6.31
#